data_AF-A0A0M9AL62-F1
#
_entry.id   AF-A0A0M9AL62-F1
#
_cell.length_a   1.000
_cell.length_b   1.000
_cell.length_c   1.000
_cell.angle_alpha   90.00
_cell.angle_beta   90.00
_cell.angle_gamma   90.00
#
_symmetry.space_group_name_H-M   'P 1'
#
loop_
_entity.id
_entity.type
_entity.pdbx_description
1 polymer ?
#
loop_
_entity_poly.entity_id
_entity_poly.type
_entity_poly.pdbx_seq_one_letter_code
_entity_poly.pdbx_strand_id
1 'polypeptide(L)'
;MTENRSPNPDVINPEMKLEDIRNGVNANTCEGYGRSTASGRGYNAERLVNAIFDESGTAFRGTVDSHIDSYVPGEIGYEIEVKSCVARYQNNTNESGRYGQFRIWKHHHDELLAEASEYDSIRGVYFFVVYSVIYGIEEEVGKLLVPAEVVDGVLDNWSLEDHVTMGEQKTRQISWHLLLKRLGVSADRFKSEDLIDLTDE
;
A
#
# COMPACT_ATOMS: atom_id res chain seq x y z
N MET A 1 -10.21 25.89 24.23
CA MET A 1 -9.19 24.83 24.16
C MET A 1 -9.11 24.44 22.71
N THR A 2 -8.07 24.86 22.01
CA THR A 2 -7.80 24.42 20.64
C THR A 2 -7.15 23.05 20.76
N GLU A 3 -7.87 22.00 20.38
CA GLU A 3 -7.24 20.69 20.16
C GLU A 3 -6.15 20.89 19.11
N ASN A 4 -4.90 20.55 19.44
CA ASN A 4 -3.85 20.46 18.45
C ASN A 4 -4.26 19.34 17.49
N ARG A 5 -4.80 19.70 16.34
CA ARG A 5 -5.00 18.75 15.24
C ARG A 5 -3.62 18.25 14.78
N SER A 6 -3.54 16.99 14.39
CA SER A 6 -2.35 16.49 13.70
C SER A 6 -2.15 17.33 12.44
N PRO A 7 -0.92 17.72 12.07
CA PRO A 7 -0.66 18.38 10.80
C PRO A 7 -0.81 17.41 9.60
N ASN A 8 -0.92 16.11 9.88
CA ASN A 8 -1.12 15.07 8.88
C ASN A 8 -2.55 15.08 8.31
N PRO A 9 -2.77 14.50 7.11
CA PRO A 9 -4.10 14.33 6.55
C PRO A 9 -4.98 13.41 7.41
N ASP A 10 -6.24 13.81 7.61
CA ASP A 10 -7.21 13.02 8.38
C ASP A 10 -7.62 11.76 7.61
N VAL A 11 -7.56 10.60 8.27
CA VAL A 11 -8.19 9.36 7.78
C VAL A 11 -9.71 9.46 8.01
N ILE A 12 -10.50 9.38 6.93
CA ILE A 12 -11.94 9.68 6.96
C ILE A 12 -12.79 8.42 7.06
N ASN A 13 -12.52 7.41 6.23
CA ASN A 13 -13.29 6.17 6.16
C ASN A 13 -12.39 4.93 6.37
N PRO A 14 -11.79 4.75 7.57
CA PRO A 14 -10.87 3.64 7.83
C PRO A 14 -11.52 2.25 7.64
N GLU A 15 -12.82 2.16 7.80
CA GLU A 15 -13.61 0.93 7.71
C GLU A 15 -13.80 0.41 6.28
N MET A 16 -13.60 1.25 5.25
CA MET A 16 -13.75 0.81 3.86
C MET A 16 -12.83 -0.37 3.57
N LYS A 17 -13.35 -1.42 2.95
CA LYS A 17 -12.59 -2.64 2.63
C LYS A 17 -12.27 -2.71 1.15
N LEU A 18 -11.25 -3.49 0.81
CA LEU A 18 -10.85 -3.75 -0.58
C LEU A 18 -12.00 -4.25 -1.46
N GLU A 19 -12.90 -5.07 -0.93
CA GLU A 19 -14.07 -5.57 -1.63
C GLU A 19 -15.15 -4.51 -1.91
N ASP A 20 -15.21 -3.44 -1.11
CA ASP A 20 -16.23 -2.38 -1.22
C ASP A 20 -15.96 -1.43 -2.40
N ILE A 21 -14.70 -1.24 -2.77
CA ILE A 21 -14.28 -0.29 -3.82
C ILE A 21 -14.27 -0.88 -5.23
N ARG A 22 -14.80 -2.11 -5.38
CA ARG A 22 -14.88 -2.79 -6.68
C ARG A 22 -16.00 -2.18 -7.53
N ASN A 23 -15.64 -1.53 -8.64
CA ASN A 23 -16.63 -1.01 -9.60
C ASN A 23 -17.17 -2.12 -10.54
N GLY A 24 -17.93 -3.07 -9.99
CA GLY A 24 -18.58 -4.16 -10.73
C GLY A 24 -17.71 -5.41 -11.00
N VAL A 25 -18.32 -6.44 -11.59
CA VAL A 25 -17.71 -7.78 -11.77
C VAL A 25 -16.49 -7.77 -12.72
N ASN A 26 -16.38 -6.73 -13.57
CA ASN A 26 -15.32 -6.54 -14.56
C ASN A 26 -14.27 -5.46 -14.17
N ALA A 27 -14.30 -4.98 -12.92
CA ALA A 27 -13.52 -3.82 -12.44
C ALA A 27 -12.00 -4.02 -12.34
N ASN A 28 -11.52 -5.26 -12.53
CA ASN A 28 -10.11 -5.62 -12.45
C ASN A 28 -9.31 -5.19 -13.70
N THR A 29 -9.90 -4.31 -14.53
CA THR A 29 -9.25 -3.77 -15.72
C THR A 29 -8.35 -2.61 -15.31
N CYS A 30 -7.04 -2.78 -15.49
CA CYS A 30 -6.05 -1.73 -15.24
C CYS A 30 -6.24 -0.59 -16.25
N GLU A 31 -6.36 0.63 -15.78
CA GLU A 31 -6.36 1.85 -16.61
C GLU A 31 -5.13 2.73 -16.25
N GLY A 32 -4.89 3.90 -16.83
CA GLY A 32 -3.81 4.82 -16.37
C GLY A 32 -2.36 4.41 -16.70
N TYR A 33 -1.37 5.10 -16.11
CA TYR A 33 0.06 4.78 -16.22
C TYR A 33 0.36 3.46 -15.50
N GLY A 34 1.27 2.63 -16.04
CA GLY A 34 1.57 1.30 -15.49
C GLY A 34 0.55 0.19 -15.85
N ARG A 35 -0.55 0.49 -16.56
CA ARG A 35 -1.60 -0.49 -16.91
C ARG A 35 -1.12 -1.75 -17.64
N SER A 36 -0.03 -1.67 -18.40
CA SER A 36 0.54 -2.77 -19.17
C SER A 36 1.29 -3.79 -18.30
N THR A 37 1.60 -3.43 -17.05
CA THR A 37 2.40 -4.22 -16.10
C THR A 37 1.69 -4.42 -14.76
N ALA A 38 0.70 -3.58 -14.43
CA ALA A 38 -0.08 -3.68 -13.20
C ALA A 38 -1.07 -4.86 -13.25
N SER A 39 -1.24 -5.53 -12.12
CA SER A 39 -2.36 -6.47 -11.93
C SER A 39 -3.60 -5.70 -11.50
N GLY A 40 -4.80 -6.15 -11.91
CA GLY A 40 -6.07 -5.54 -11.47
C GLY A 40 -6.24 -5.44 -9.94
N ARG A 41 -5.43 -6.20 -9.20
CA ARG A 41 -5.39 -6.25 -7.74
C ARG A 41 -4.56 -5.14 -7.10
N GLY A 42 -3.51 -4.65 -7.79
CA GLY A 42 -2.85 -3.41 -7.39
C GLY A 42 -3.82 -2.24 -7.52
N TYR A 43 -4.58 -2.26 -8.62
CA TYR A 43 -5.48 -1.17 -8.95
C TYR A 43 -6.66 -0.98 -7.98
N ASN A 44 -7.21 -2.07 -7.43
CA ASN A 44 -8.22 -1.96 -6.37
C ASN A 44 -7.63 -1.41 -5.07
N ALA A 45 -6.37 -1.72 -4.73
CA ALA A 45 -5.72 -1.16 -3.55
C ALA A 45 -5.47 0.36 -3.67
N GLU A 46 -5.15 0.84 -4.87
CA GLU A 46 -5.05 2.29 -5.15
C GLU A 46 -6.41 2.98 -4.96
N ARG A 47 -7.49 2.39 -5.46
CA ARG A 47 -8.85 2.92 -5.24
C ARG A 47 -9.21 2.96 -3.75
N LEU A 48 -8.83 1.93 -3.02
CA LEU A 48 -9.07 1.82 -1.58
C LEU A 48 -8.40 2.96 -0.82
N VAL A 49 -7.13 3.24 -1.08
CA VAL A 49 -6.43 4.32 -0.34
C VAL A 49 -7.10 5.67 -0.60
N ASN A 50 -7.50 5.98 -1.83
CA ASN A 50 -8.20 7.22 -2.13
C ASN A 50 -9.54 7.31 -1.38
N ALA A 51 -10.31 6.22 -1.32
CA ALA A 51 -11.60 6.20 -0.64
C ALA A 51 -11.49 6.38 0.89
N ILE A 52 -10.39 5.95 1.50
CA ILE A 52 -10.11 6.13 2.94
C ILE A 52 -9.91 7.61 3.29
N PHE A 53 -9.35 8.41 2.39
CA PHE A 53 -9.05 9.84 2.60
C PHE A 53 -10.06 10.81 1.98
N ASP A 54 -11.11 10.32 1.30
CA ASP A 54 -12.10 11.16 0.62
C ASP A 54 -13.44 11.16 1.36
N GLU A 55 -13.94 12.33 1.76
CA GLU A 55 -15.25 12.51 2.42
C GLU A 55 -16.41 11.93 1.60
N SER A 56 -16.29 11.91 0.28
CA SER A 56 -17.30 11.35 -0.61
C SER A 56 -17.27 9.82 -0.69
N GLY A 57 -16.21 9.18 -0.16
CA GLY A 57 -15.93 7.76 -0.33
C GLY A 57 -15.67 7.39 -1.79
N THR A 58 -15.34 8.36 -2.65
CA THR A 58 -15.18 8.15 -4.08
C THR A 58 -13.74 7.76 -4.39
N ALA A 59 -13.56 6.68 -5.17
CA ALA A 59 -12.25 6.29 -5.66
C ALA A 59 -11.79 7.24 -6.78
N PHE A 60 -11.14 8.35 -6.43
CA PHE A 60 -10.48 9.21 -7.40
C PHE A 60 -9.10 8.64 -7.78
N ARG A 61 -8.59 9.04 -8.95
CA ARG A 61 -7.27 8.68 -9.45
C ARG A 61 -6.39 9.91 -9.55
N GLY A 62 -5.30 9.92 -8.80
CA GLY A 62 -4.20 10.85 -8.98
C GLY A 62 -2.87 10.13 -8.87
N THR A 63 -2.47 9.37 -9.89
CA THR A 63 -1.04 9.05 -10.06
C THR A 63 -0.35 10.32 -10.52
N VAL A 64 0.51 10.85 -9.65
CA VAL A 64 1.31 12.05 -9.95
C VAL A 64 2.57 11.63 -10.71
N ASP A 65 3.23 10.54 -10.26
CA ASP A 65 4.47 10.00 -10.82
C ASP A 65 4.56 8.46 -10.69
N SER A 66 5.59 7.82 -11.24
CA SER A 66 5.70 6.35 -11.31
C SER A 66 5.92 5.63 -9.97
N HIS A 67 6.33 6.38 -8.94
CA HIS A 67 6.61 5.93 -7.57
C HIS A 67 5.60 6.47 -6.56
N ILE A 68 4.54 7.16 -7.03
CA ILE A 68 3.45 7.71 -6.22
C ILE A 68 2.11 7.26 -6.84
N ASP A 69 1.44 6.37 -6.13
CA ASP A 69 0.15 5.82 -6.52
C ASP A 69 -1.02 6.75 -6.16
N SER A 70 -0.88 7.56 -5.10
CA SER A 70 -1.88 8.55 -4.67
C SER A 70 -1.21 9.72 -3.94
N TYR A 71 -1.81 10.91 -4.06
CA TYR A 71 -1.45 12.08 -3.28
C TYR A 71 -2.67 12.57 -2.47
N VAL A 72 -2.48 12.75 -1.17
CA VAL A 72 -3.52 13.26 -0.25
C VAL A 72 -3.09 14.64 0.27
N PRO A 73 -3.84 15.71 -0.02
CA PRO A 73 -3.49 17.04 0.47
C PRO A 73 -3.76 17.18 1.98
N GLY A 74 -2.91 17.96 2.66
CA GLY A 74 -3.03 18.30 4.09
C GLY A 74 -2.17 19.52 4.42
N GLU A 75 -2.08 19.89 5.70
CA GLU A 75 -1.06 20.84 6.15
C GLU A 75 0.35 20.25 5.89
N ILE A 76 0.48 18.95 6.15
CA ILE A 76 1.49 18.08 5.56
C ILE A 76 0.76 17.11 4.62
N GLY A 77 1.05 17.15 3.32
CA GLY A 77 0.49 16.22 2.34
C GLY A 77 1.14 14.86 2.37
N TYR A 78 0.43 13.81 1.94
CA TYR A 78 0.98 12.47 1.78
C TYR A 78 1.20 12.13 0.31
N GLU A 79 2.42 11.71 -0.01
CA GLU A 79 2.74 10.97 -1.23
C GLU A 79 2.75 9.48 -0.89
N ILE A 80 1.82 8.73 -1.48
CA ILE A 80 1.53 7.36 -1.08
C ILE A 80 1.92 6.37 -2.17
N GLU A 81 2.80 5.44 -1.81
CA GLU A 81 3.11 4.24 -2.60
C GLU A 81 2.27 3.06 -2.08
N VAL A 82 1.46 2.48 -2.95
CA VAL A 82 0.52 1.41 -2.60
C VAL A 82 1.11 0.04 -2.92
N LYS A 83 0.95 -0.90 -1.98
CA LYS A 83 1.41 -2.27 -2.15
C LYS A 83 0.36 -3.25 -1.67
N SER A 84 -0.04 -4.17 -2.54
CA SER A 84 -0.96 -5.25 -2.21
C SER A 84 -0.35 -6.64 -2.39
N CYS A 85 -0.71 -7.58 -1.53
CA CYS A 85 -0.33 -8.99 -1.70
C CYS A 85 -1.38 -9.95 -1.13
N VAL A 86 -1.34 -11.21 -1.57
CA VAL A 86 -2.23 -12.25 -1.06
C VAL A 86 -1.81 -12.69 0.35
N ALA A 87 -2.75 -13.09 1.22
CA ALA A 87 -2.44 -13.56 2.56
C ALA A 87 -1.54 -14.81 2.53
N ARG A 88 -1.85 -15.76 1.64
CA ARG A 88 -1.11 -17.00 1.41
C ARG A 88 -1.09 -17.32 -0.09
N TYR A 89 0.05 -17.69 -0.63
CA TYR A 89 0.09 -18.36 -1.93
C TYR A 89 -0.53 -19.76 -1.80
N GLN A 90 -1.30 -20.18 -2.80
CA GLN A 90 -1.73 -21.58 -2.88
C GLN A 90 -0.55 -22.43 -3.36
N ASN A 91 -0.42 -23.64 -2.81
CA ASN A 91 0.46 -24.65 -3.39
C ASN A 91 -0.32 -25.54 -4.37
N ASN A 92 0.39 -26.36 -5.15
CA ASN A 92 -0.21 -27.22 -6.17
C ASN A 92 -1.10 -28.34 -5.58
N THR A 93 -1.20 -28.46 -4.25
CA THR A 93 -2.01 -29.43 -3.52
C THR A 93 -3.23 -28.80 -2.83
N ASN A 94 -3.56 -27.53 -3.14
CA ASN A 94 -4.63 -26.75 -2.48
C ASN A 94 -4.44 -26.55 -0.96
N GLU A 95 -3.23 -26.76 -0.44
CA GLU A 95 -2.87 -26.43 0.93
C GLU A 95 -2.33 -24.99 1.01
N SER A 96 -2.37 -24.43 2.23
CA SER A 96 -1.83 -23.10 2.49
C SER A 96 -0.32 -23.07 2.27
N GLY A 97 0.14 -22.34 1.26
CA GLY A 97 1.54 -22.15 0.98
C GLY A 97 2.17 -21.02 1.81
N ARG A 98 3.29 -20.50 1.30
CA ARG A 98 4.02 -19.37 1.90
C ARG A 98 3.16 -18.11 2.00
N TYR A 99 3.45 -17.25 2.98
CA TYR A 99 2.84 -15.91 3.06
C TYR A 99 3.10 -15.13 1.77
N GLY A 100 2.13 -14.31 1.35
CA GLY A 100 2.35 -13.36 0.27
C GLY A 100 3.45 -12.37 0.58
N GLN A 101 4.02 -11.81 -0.47
CA GLN A 101 5.14 -10.89 -0.39
C GLN A 101 4.80 -9.59 -1.08
N PHE A 102 5.17 -8.49 -0.44
CA PHE A 102 5.27 -7.19 -1.09
C PHE A 102 6.59 -7.13 -1.84
N ARG A 103 6.55 -6.54 -3.03
CA ARG A 103 7.72 -6.22 -3.82
C ARG A 103 7.92 -4.71 -3.80
N ILE A 104 9.07 -4.29 -3.30
CA ILE A 104 9.47 -2.88 -3.23
C ILE A 104 10.68 -2.71 -4.15
N TRP A 105 10.63 -1.74 -5.04
CA TRP A 105 11.75 -1.39 -5.92
C TRP A 105 12.60 -0.33 -5.26
N LYS A 106 13.92 -0.52 -5.27
CA LYS A 106 14.83 0.38 -4.57
C LYS A 106 14.75 1.81 -5.11
N HIS A 107 14.70 1.97 -6.44
CA HIS A 107 14.66 3.30 -7.04
C HIS A 107 13.39 4.06 -6.64
N HIS A 108 12.21 3.44 -6.72
CA HIS A 108 10.97 4.08 -6.24
C HIS A 108 10.99 4.37 -4.73
N HIS A 109 11.57 3.48 -3.93
CA HIS A 109 11.71 3.72 -2.49
C HIS A 109 12.63 4.91 -2.18
N ASP A 110 13.77 4.98 -2.89
CA ASP A 110 14.73 6.07 -2.75
C ASP A 110 14.13 7.41 -3.22
N GLU A 111 13.34 7.40 -4.31
CA GLU A 111 12.60 8.57 -4.82
C GLU A 111 11.53 9.04 -3.81
N LEU A 112 10.73 8.12 -3.27
CA LEU A 112 9.73 8.43 -2.24
C LEU A 112 10.33 9.05 -0.97
N LEU A 113 11.54 8.61 -0.57
CA LEU A 113 12.28 9.22 0.54
C LEU A 113 12.85 10.60 0.17
N ALA A 114 13.35 10.75 -1.06
CA ALA A 114 13.98 11.98 -1.51
C ALA A 114 12.98 13.13 -1.63
N GLU A 115 11.82 12.90 -2.25
CA GLU A 115 10.77 13.92 -2.43
C GLU A 115 10.19 14.37 -1.10
N ALA A 116 9.93 13.42 -0.18
CA ALA A 116 9.51 13.72 1.19
C ALA A 116 10.54 14.55 1.98
N SER A 117 11.83 14.43 1.65
CA SER A 117 12.89 15.22 2.30
C SER A 117 13.09 16.61 1.69
N GLU A 118 12.59 16.85 0.48
CA GLU A 118 12.74 18.13 -0.22
C GLU A 118 11.74 19.19 0.28
N TYR A 119 10.57 18.75 0.76
CA TYR A 119 9.50 19.62 1.21
C TYR A 119 9.05 19.28 2.63
N ASP A 120 9.24 20.21 3.58
CA ASP A 120 8.73 20.07 4.97
C ASP A 120 7.20 19.89 5.05
N SER A 121 6.49 20.20 3.96
CA SER A 121 5.04 20.07 3.83
C SER A 121 4.58 18.75 3.21
N ILE A 122 5.46 17.78 2.97
CA ILE A 122 5.12 16.49 2.34
C ILE A 122 5.74 15.34 3.13
N ARG A 123 5.04 14.21 3.23
CA ARG A 123 5.55 12.96 3.78
C ARG A 123 5.35 11.81 2.80
N GLY A 124 6.40 11.03 2.60
CA GLY A 124 6.35 9.77 1.86
C GLY A 124 5.78 8.66 2.75
N VAL A 125 4.75 7.97 2.27
CA VAL A 125 4.00 6.97 3.04
C VAL A 125 3.77 5.71 2.21
N TYR A 126 3.81 4.55 2.85
CA TYR A 126 3.34 3.31 2.26
C TYR A 126 1.94 2.97 2.75
N PHE A 127 1.11 2.53 1.81
CA PHE A 127 -0.17 1.88 2.11
C PHE A 127 -0.12 0.41 1.71
N PHE A 128 -0.07 -0.47 2.71
CA PHE A 128 -0.01 -1.92 2.53
C PHE A 128 -1.37 -2.56 2.72
N VAL A 129 -1.78 -3.41 1.77
CA VAL A 129 -3.03 -4.19 1.84
C VAL A 129 -2.75 -5.67 1.66
N VAL A 130 -3.29 -6.49 2.55
CA VAL A 130 -3.27 -7.95 2.42
C VAL A 130 -4.68 -8.42 2.14
N TYR A 131 -4.85 -9.29 1.14
CA TYR A 131 -6.16 -9.85 0.78
C TYR A 131 -6.12 -11.37 0.67
N SER A 132 -7.26 -12.01 0.88
CA SER A 132 -7.49 -13.41 0.50
C SER A 132 -8.30 -13.47 -0.79
N VAL A 133 -8.30 -14.62 -1.46
CA VAL A 133 -9.15 -14.82 -2.65
C VAL A 133 -10.15 -15.92 -2.33
N ILE A 134 -11.41 -15.53 -2.09
CA ILE A 134 -12.51 -16.43 -1.74
C ILE A 134 -13.53 -16.38 -2.87
N TYR A 135 -13.83 -17.54 -3.48
CA TYR A 135 -14.71 -17.65 -4.66
C TYR A 135 -14.33 -16.70 -5.83
N GLY A 136 -13.04 -16.40 -5.98
CA GLY A 136 -12.55 -15.48 -7.01
C GLY A 136 -12.71 -13.99 -6.67
N ILE A 137 -13.11 -13.68 -5.45
CA ILE A 137 -13.25 -12.32 -4.91
C ILE A 137 -12.08 -12.04 -4.00
N GLU A 138 -11.39 -10.91 -4.21
CA GLU A 138 -10.44 -10.39 -3.24
C GLU A 138 -11.19 -9.87 -2.01
N GLU A 139 -10.95 -10.47 -0.84
CA GLU A 139 -11.48 -10.03 0.45
C GLU A 139 -10.31 -9.53 1.32
N GLU A 140 -10.43 -8.32 1.87
CA GLU A 140 -9.41 -7.72 2.73
C GLU A 140 -9.14 -8.59 3.97
N VAL A 141 -7.85 -8.80 4.27
CA VAL A 141 -7.39 -9.43 5.52
C VAL A 141 -6.90 -8.37 6.50
N GLY A 142 -6.39 -7.25 5.99
CA GLY A 142 -5.99 -6.10 6.79
C GLY A 142 -5.24 -5.07 5.95
N LYS A 143 -5.13 -3.85 6.47
CA LYS A 143 -4.42 -2.73 5.85
C LYS A 143 -3.65 -1.89 6.86
N LEU A 144 -2.59 -1.26 6.38
CA LEU A 144 -1.61 -0.54 7.19
C LEU A 144 -1.10 0.69 6.43
N LEU A 145 -1.09 1.84 7.10
CA LEU A 145 -0.44 3.06 6.68
C LEU A 145 0.84 3.26 7.51
N VAL A 146 1.98 3.51 6.86
CA VAL A 146 3.28 3.62 7.55
C VAL A 146 4.22 4.58 6.83
N PRO A 147 4.95 5.46 7.53
CA PRO A 147 5.94 6.35 6.91
C PRO A 147 7.03 5.58 6.15
N ALA A 148 7.46 6.11 5.00
CA ALA A 148 8.51 5.52 4.19
C ALA A 148 9.83 5.37 4.95
N GLU A 149 10.14 6.30 5.85
CA GLU A 149 11.33 6.29 6.72
C GLU A 149 11.31 5.11 7.70
N VAL A 150 10.14 4.82 8.28
CA VAL A 150 9.93 3.67 9.17
C VAL A 150 10.06 2.38 8.37
N VAL A 151 9.54 2.35 7.14
CA VAL A 151 9.73 1.22 6.22
C VAL A 151 11.21 1.02 5.89
N ASP A 152 11.96 2.06 5.53
CA ASP A 152 13.40 1.98 5.25
C ASP A 152 14.16 1.34 6.42
N GLY A 153 13.88 1.77 7.65
CA GLY A 153 14.49 1.22 8.87
C GLY A 153 14.22 -0.26 9.11
N VAL A 154 13.13 -0.82 8.56
CA VAL A 154 12.79 -2.26 8.67
C VAL A 154 13.09 -3.06 7.41
N LEU A 155 13.36 -2.39 6.28
CA LEU A 155 13.87 -3.04 5.09
C LEU A 155 15.34 -3.42 5.30
N ASP A 156 15.72 -4.55 4.71
CA ASP A 156 17.07 -5.08 4.70
C ASP A 156 17.44 -5.45 3.26
N ASN A 157 18.70 -5.87 3.06
CA ASN A 157 19.26 -6.49 1.86
C ASN A 157 18.42 -6.40 0.56
N TRP A 158 18.80 -5.46 -0.30
CA TRP A 158 18.30 -5.37 -1.68
C TRP A 158 18.92 -6.45 -2.57
N SER A 159 18.10 -7.13 -3.35
CA SER A 159 18.52 -8.13 -4.34
C SER A 159 18.44 -7.54 -5.75
N LEU A 160 19.35 -7.89 -6.64
CA LEU A 160 19.28 -7.50 -8.06
C LEU A 160 18.33 -8.47 -8.80
N GLU A 161 17.31 -7.95 -9.47
CA GLU A 161 16.35 -8.69 -10.30
C GLU A 161 16.31 -8.07 -11.70
N ASP A 162 16.38 -8.90 -12.74
CA ASP A 162 16.19 -8.45 -14.12
C ASP A 162 14.68 -8.42 -14.45
N HIS A 163 14.14 -7.21 -14.58
CA HIS A 163 12.74 -7.00 -14.89
C HIS A 163 12.54 -6.79 -16.39
N VAL A 164 11.57 -7.50 -16.97
CA VAL A 164 11.29 -7.54 -18.42
C VAL A 164 11.22 -6.16 -19.09
N THR A 165 10.75 -5.14 -18.37
CA THR A 165 10.62 -3.76 -18.89
C THR A 165 11.59 -2.75 -18.28
N MET A 166 12.25 -3.05 -17.16
CA MET A 166 13.09 -2.07 -16.43
C MET A 166 14.57 -2.44 -16.43
N GLY A 167 14.92 -3.61 -16.97
CA GLY A 167 16.26 -4.18 -16.89
C GLY A 167 16.63 -4.59 -15.46
N GLU A 168 17.93 -4.68 -15.19
CA GLU A 168 18.47 -5.00 -13.87
C GLU A 168 18.15 -3.89 -12.86
N GLN A 169 17.30 -4.22 -11.89
CA GLN A 169 16.86 -3.31 -10.85
C GLN A 169 17.01 -3.94 -9.47
N LYS A 170 17.32 -3.12 -8.47
CA LYS A 170 17.35 -3.57 -7.07
C LYS A 170 15.92 -3.65 -6.54
N THR A 171 15.57 -4.77 -5.93
CA THR A 171 14.27 -5.00 -5.30
C THR A 171 14.42 -5.68 -3.96
N ARG A 172 13.45 -5.44 -3.07
CA ARG A 172 13.23 -6.21 -1.87
C ARG A 172 11.86 -6.87 -1.94
N GLN A 173 11.86 -8.20 -1.85
CA GLN A 173 10.64 -8.96 -1.57
C GLN A 173 10.59 -9.27 -0.07
N ILE A 174 9.51 -8.89 0.60
CA ILE A 174 9.30 -9.11 2.03
C ILE A 174 7.91 -9.68 2.27
N SER A 175 7.80 -10.75 3.06
CA SER A 175 6.47 -11.28 3.40
C SER A 175 5.72 -10.30 4.29
N TRP A 176 4.41 -10.14 4.08
CA TRP A 176 3.61 -9.24 4.92
C TRP A 176 3.75 -9.58 6.40
N HIS A 177 3.82 -10.87 6.73
CA HIS A 177 4.00 -11.33 8.10
C HIS A 177 5.36 -10.92 8.71
N LEU A 178 6.44 -10.94 7.92
CA LEU A 178 7.75 -10.46 8.38
C LEU A 178 7.78 -8.94 8.51
N LEU A 179 7.15 -8.22 7.58
CA LEU A 179 7.02 -6.76 7.63
C LEU A 179 6.33 -6.33 8.93
N LEU A 180 5.13 -6.87 9.22
CA LEU A 180 4.40 -6.54 10.45
C LEU A 180 5.22 -6.83 11.70
N LYS A 181 5.90 -7.99 11.74
CA LYS A 181 6.77 -8.35 12.87
C LYS A 181 7.87 -7.32 13.10
N ARG A 182 8.49 -6.79 12.03
CA ARG A 182 9.56 -5.78 12.15
C ARG A 182 9.01 -4.41 12.52
N LEU A 183 7.79 -4.09 12.11
CA LEU A 183 7.06 -2.87 12.49
C LEU A 183 6.44 -2.95 13.90
N GLY A 184 6.61 -4.07 14.63
CA GLY A 184 5.99 -4.25 15.95
C GLY A 184 4.47 -4.45 15.92
N VAL A 185 3.89 -4.68 14.73
CA VAL A 185 2.46 -4.91 14.54
C VAL A 185 2.13 -6.40 14.67
N SER A 186 1.23 -6.75 15.58
CA SER A 186 0.78 -8.14 15.71
C SER A 186 -0.17 -8.53 14.58
N ALA A 187 -0.14 -9.81 14.18
CA ALA A 187 -1.05 -10.31 13.15
C ALA A 187 -2.53 -10.27 13.57
N ASP A 188 -2.81 -10.33 14.88
CA ASP A 188 -4.17 -10.23 15.40
C ASP A 188 -4.67 -8.78 15.29
N ARG A 189 -3.86 -7.81 15.74
CA ARG A 189 -4.13 -6.37 15.59
C ARG A 189 -4.42 -6.01 14.13
N PHE A 190 -3.55 -6.46 13.22
CA PHE A 190 -3.67 -6.20 11.78
C PHE A 190 -4.96 -6.73 11.14
N LYS A 191 -5.54 -7.80 11.70
CA LYS A 191 -6.80 -8.37 11.20
C LYS A 191 -8.04 -7.81 11.88
N SER A 192 -7.90 -7.26 13.08
CA SER A 192 -9.03 -6.78 13.87
C SER A 192 -9.28 -5.29 13.74
N GLU A 193 -8.25 -4.49 13.48
CA GLU A 193 -8.38 -3.05 13.28
C GLU A 193 -8.77 -2.74 11.83
N ASP A 194 -9.57 -1.70 11.65
CA ASP A 194 -10.02 -1.27 10.33
C ASP A 194 -8.88 -0.72 9.48
N LEU A 195 -8.01 0.08 10.09
CA LEU A 195 -6.75 0.54 9.54
C LEU A 195 -5.75 0.67 10.71
N ILE A 196 -4.55 0.13 10.54
CA ILE A 196 -3.43 0.49 11.41
C ILE A 196 -2.74 1.69 10.79
N ASP A 197 -2.68 2.80 11.52
CA ASP A 197 -1.96 4.00 11.09
C ASP A 197 -0.75 4.23 11.99
N LEU A 198 0.46 4.17 11.41
CA LEU A 198 1.72 4.41 12.09
C LEU A 198 2.34 5.77 11.72
N THR A 199 1.58 6.68 11.12
CA THR A 199 2.08 8.00 10.68
C THR A 199 2.12 9.06 11.79
N ASP A 200 1.42 8.80 12.89
CA ASP A 200 1.33 9.64 14.10
C ASP A 200 2.13 9.08 15.30
N GLU A 201 2.82 7.93 15.17
CA GLU A 201 3.58 7.26 16.25
C GLU A 201 5.04 7.74 16.40
#